data_AF-A0A9E0LM41-F1
#
_entry.id   AF-A0A9E0LM41-F1
#
_cell.length_a   1.000
_cell.length_b   1.000
_cell.length_c   1.000
_cell.angle_alpha   90.00
_cell.angle_beta   90.00
_cell.angle_gamma   90.00
#
_symmetry.space_group_name_H-M   'P 1'
#
loop_
_entity.id
_entity.type
_entity.pdbx_description
1 polymer ?
#
loop_
_entity_poly.entity_id
_entity_poly.type
_entity_poly.pdbx_seq_one_letter_code
_entity_poly.pdbx_strand_id
1 'polypeptide(L)'
;MVAGDGRVSDVKVGKTSDTGSVAQLSHDVGVKMVGEAYPLRTAMSVPVSGPGDLQIVSANTAAAPAATDAAPFDKSKSVSQLIQDGSIRRSEAPSPTPEVAKPGAQAGVTVTYADAAANDPTKVPDFIIKKDGTIEATGDFEALQRKNVVVQVERAPGDTSDPNAAQKNSIDKVVSYAYERLGADPTVAQTGLKLNDEFGLISENLVKKLATNGDPGVEPSIADSRRDFSPESQRAMSNMSRMTPGSSGSMSRGDVERQFPPRDVPTLPGETDKVQDTKNAVAGMFNPDKAAPYETVRVRNNNYEVGRYGMNYPVMRDYFYDLGGFNLDEMDEDGFIAMLSKLDKNGKLPKSFMKFKKKDGSFDKEAVGKFLKFAKGMKEGHKEGQPEGVTAADVKANLPKEMQEEMAMAMVEKYNKAGGDSAGKTALAFHLGKGPDQFTQTDLSDKGNQEYMRAADRLAQLSGARHGMGENDRLDYKVSLDGTSMDAKIVNRAFSHANRVGTQGWCAREFQIAWANIAPELVGSGDGVQMTRAFQRSDKFQQVDWQTAQEAMRGGKAVAVTRTWDPSVGNTATGGHVATLAMQNGRVMEASDHVTQFSKNNGRYQPNKDKFFVYTG
;
A
#
# COMPACT_ATOMS: atom_id res chain seq x y z
N MET A 1 -41.42 -63.91 -17.27
CA MET A 1 -40.52 -65.07 -17.11
C MET A 1 -39.29 -64.56 -16.36
N VAL A 2 -39.24 -64.77 -15.04
CA VAL A 2 -38.29 -65.66 -14.31
C VAL A 2 -36.83 -65.16 -14.47
N ALA A 3 -36.25 -64.39 -13.55
CA ALA A 3 -35.75 -64.66 -12.18
C ALA A 3 -34.25 -65.04 -12.14
N GLY A 4 -33.51 -64.53 -11.14
CA GLY A 4 -32.16 -65.02 -10.80
C GLY A 4 -31.31 -64.14 -9.87
N ASP A 5 -31.67 -64.09 -8.59
CA ASP A 5 -30.87 -63.61 -7.44
C ASP A 5 -29.62 -64.47 -7.11
N GLY A 6 -28.64 -63.91 -6.38
CA GLY A 6 -27.60 -64.70 -5.70
C GLY A 6 -26.51 -63.96 -4.87
N ARG A 7 -26.89 -63.50 -3.66
CA ARG A 7 -26.19 -63.29 -2.35
C ARG A 7 -24.64 -63.41 -2.25
N VAL A 8 -23.92 -62.43 -1.65
CA VAL A 8 -23.62 -62.15 -0.21
C VAL A 8 -22.73 -63.18 0.53
N SER A 9 -21.59 -62.71 1.04
CA SER A 9 -20.99 -63.15 2.32
C SER A 9 -20.32 -61.98 3.05
N ASP A 10 -20.60 -61.92 4.36
CA ASP A 10 -20.26 -60.91 5.38
C ASP A 10 -19.00 -61.30 6.20
N VAL A 11 -18.65 -60.43 7.17
CA VAL A 11 -17.86 -60.64 8.43
C VAL A 11 -16.38 -60.18 8.33
N LYS A 12 -15.75 -59.33 9.18
CA LYS A 12 -15.97 -58.69 10.51
C LYS A 12 -15.07 -57.42 10.60
N VAL A 13 -15.54 -56.26 11.05
CA VAL A 13 -15.48 -55.67 12.42
C VAL A 13 -14.09 -55.57 13.08
N GLY A 14 -13.66 -54.32 13.30
CA GLY A 14 -12.74 -53.89 14.36
C GLY A 14 -13.02 -52.42 14.72
N LYS A 15 -13.74 -52.21 15.83
CA LYS A 15 -13.97 -50.92 16.52
C LYS A 15 -12.89 -50.72 17.60
N THR A 16 -12.54 -49.46 17.89
CA THR A 16 -12.49 -48.81 19.24
C THR A 16 -12.11 -47.32 19.02
N SER A 17 -13.03 -46.35 19.18
CA SER A 17 -13.38 -45.59 20.41
C SER A 17 -12.24 -44.69 20.91
N ASP A 18 -12.37 -43.36 20.76
CA ASP A 18 -12.75 -42.37 21.81
C ASP A 18 -11.52 -41.91 22.62
N THR A 19 -11.31 -40.67 23.09
CA THR A 19 -12.13 -39.47 23.38
C THR A 19 -11.17 -38.36 23.85
N GLY A 20 -11.59 -37.09 23.69
CA GLY A 20 -11.26 -35.91 24.54
C GLY A 20 -9.79 -35.50 24.74
N SER A 21 -9.41 -34.29 25.13
CA SER A 21 -10.01 -32.96 25.32
C SER A 21 -8.94 -32.15 26.07
N VAL A 22 -8.62 -30.95 25.56
CA VAL A 22 -8.33 -29.69 26.28
C VAL A 22 -7.79 -29.78 27.73
N ALA A 23 -6.60 -29.21 28.00
CA ALA A 23 -6.36 -28.08 28.93
C ALA A 23 -4.93 -27.99 29.53
N GLN A 24 -4.41 -26.75 29.54
CA GLN A 24 -3.64 -26.06 30.60
C GLN A 24 -2.20 -26.48 31.00
N LEU A 25 -1.28 -25.56 30.66
CA LEU A 25 -0.38 -24.79 31.55
C LEU A 25 0.20 -25.47 32.81
N SER A 26 1.54 -25.52 32.92
CA SER A 26 2.30 -24.91 34.05
C SER A 26 3.83 -25.00 33.87
N HIS A 27 4.48 -23.95 34.38
CA HIS A 27 5.91 -23.72 34.59
C HIS A 27 6.56 -24.74 35.57
N ASP A 28 7.85 -25.08 35.41
CA ASP A 28 8.94 -24.56 36.28
C ASP A 28 10.35 -25.16 36.03
N VAL A 29 11.33 -24.24 36.09
CA VAL A 29 12.72 -24.29 36.64
C VAL A 29 13.69 -25.44 36.31
N GLY A 30 14.72 -25.09 35.51
CA GLY A 30 16.14 -25.10 35.92
C GLY A 30 16.95 -26.41 35.85
N VAL A 31 18.03 -26.40 35.05
CA VAL A 31 19.45 -26.53 35.50
C VAL A 31 20.39 -26.59 34.27
N LYS A 32 21.44 -25.77 34.33
CA LYS A 32 22.64 -25.73 33.47
C LYS A 32 23.32 -27.10 33.33
N MET A 33 23.82 -27.44 32.14
CA MET A 33 25.17 -27.99 31.94
C MET A 33 25.66 -27.69 30.52
N VAL A 34 26.95 -27.34 30.45
CA VAL A 34 27.75 -26.89 29.30
C VAL A 34 28.37 -28.11 28.59
N GLY A 35 28.56 -28.06 27.26
CA GLY A 35 29.54 -28.94 26.59
C GLY A 35 29.24 -29.33 25.13
N GLU A 36 29.67 -28.46 24.21
CA GLU A 36 30.29 -28.71 22.88
C GLU A 36 29.71 -29.69 21.80
N ALA A 37 29.69 -29.14 20.57
CA ALA A 37 29.99 -29.74 19.25
C ALA A 37 28.84 -30.27 18.33
N TYR A 38 28.41 -29.37 17.42
CA TYR A 38 28.08 -29.53 15.97
C TYR A 38 26.96 -30.50 15.49
N PRO A 39 26.40 -30.28 14.28
CA PRO A 39 25.28 -29.40 13.99
C PRO A 39 24.03 -30.21 13.60
N LEU A 40 22.93 -30.10 14.34
CA LEU A 40 21.66 -30.69 13.92
C LEU A 40 20.89 -29.70 13.05
N ARG A 41 20.72 -30.12 11.80
CA ARG A 41 19.77 -29.60 10.82
C ARG A 41 18.40 -29.43 11.47
N THR A 42 17.99 -28.19 11.68
CA THR A 42 16.57 -27.85 11.74
C THR A 42 16.22 -27.23 10.41
N ALA A 43 15.49 -27.99 9.59
CA ALA A 43 14.87 -27.49 8.38
C ALA A 43 13.90 -26.37 8.78
N MET A 44 14.32 -25.12 8.65
CA MET A 44 13.41 -24.00 8.58
C MET A 44 12.94 -23.91 7.13
N SER A 45 11.71 -24.35 6.90
CA SER A 45 10.97 -24.01 5.68
C SER A 45 10.74 -22.51 5.67
N VAL A 46 11.57 -21.79 4.92
CA VAL A 46 11.41 -20.37 4.61
C VAL A 46 10.34 -20.25 3.53
N PRO A 47 9.31 -19.38 3.67
CA PRO A 47 8.41 -19.10 2.57
C PRO A 47 9.11 -18.29 1.48
N VAL A 48 8.78 -18.62 0.24
CA VAL A 48 9.43 -18.18 -1.00
C VAL A 48 9.08 -16.74 -1.34
N SER A 49 10.09 -15.88 -1.46
CA SER A 49 10.02 -14.48 -1.89
C SER A 49 10.83 -14.28 -3.18
N GLY A 50 10.20 -13.86 -4.29
CA GLY A 50 10.84 -13.43 -5.56
C GLY A 50 10.73 -11.91 -5.83
N PRO A 51 11.59 -11.24 -6.62
CA PRO A 51 11.98 -9.89 -6.24
C PRO A 51 11.09 -8.80 -6.81
N GLY A 52 10.43 -8.07 -5.92
CA GLY A 52 10.49 -6.61 -5.77
C GLY A 52 10.65 -6.27 -4.28
N ASP A 53 11.31 -7.17 -3.54
CA ASP A 53 10.72 -7.67 -2.32
C ASP A 53 11.03 -6.86 -1.07
N LEU A 54 9.93 -6.65 -0.33
CA LEU A 54 9.84 -6.47 1.10
C LEU A 54 10.14 -7.85 1.75
N GLN A 55 11.30 -8.04 2.35
CA GLN A 55 11.72 -9.26 3.05
C GLN A 55 11.30 -9.22 4.51
N ILE A 56 10.74 -10.31 5.05
CA ILE A 56 10.41 -10.38 6.47
C ILE A 56 11.61 -10.93 7.24
N VAL A 57 12.13 -10.20 8.23
CA VAL A 57 13.29 -10.58 9.04
C VAL A 57 12.95 -10.48 10.53
N SER A 58 13.18 -11.56 11.29
CA SER A 58 12.96 -11.60 12.75
C SER A 58 14.27 -11.28 13.49
N ALA A 59 14.33 -10.22 14.32
CA ALA A 59 15.49 -9.95 15.19
C ALA A 59 15.20 -9.04 16.40
N ASN A 60 15.97 -9.25 17.49
CA ASN A 60 15.87 -8.61 18.80
C ASN A 60 16.27 -7.12 18.81
N THR A 61 15.52 -6.28 19.54
CA THR A 61 15.75 -4.83 19.61
C THR A 61 16.39 -4.41 20.94
N ALA A 62 17.43 -3.58 20.90
CA ALA A 62 18.00 -2.89 22.07
C ALA A 62 17.41 -1.47 22.22
N ALA A 63 17.14 -1.05 23.46
CA ALA A 63 16.50 0.23 23.78
C ALA A 63 17.49 1.40 23.90
N ALA A 64 17.06 2.60 23.50
CA ALA A 64 17.81 3.85 23.62
C ALA A 64 17.44 4.63 24.91
N PRO A 65 18.37 5.41 25.50
CA PRO A 65 18.15 6.13 26.77
C PRO A 65 17.46 7.49 26.59
N ALA A 66 16.92 8.00 27.71
CA ALA A 66 16.07 9.20 27.79
C ALA A 66 16.83 10.54 27.72
N ALA A 67 16.19 11.57 27.14
CA ALA A 67 16.71 12.92 26.96
C ALA A 67 16.46 13.84 28.18
N THR A 68 17.34 14.82 28.38
CA THR A 68 17.33 15.86 29.43
C THR A 68 16.80 17.20 28.90
N ASP A 69 16.11 17.96 29.76
CA ASP A 69 15.41 19.21 29.41
C ASP A 69 16.35 20.34 28.97
N ALA A 70 16.08 20.91 27.78
CA ALA A 70 16.81 22.05 27.19
C ALA A 70 16.23 23.42 27.62
N ALA A 71 17.05 24.47 27.57
CA ALA A 71 16.67 25.85 27.84
C ALA A 71 15.55 26.38 26.89
N PRO A 72 14.80 27.42 27.27
CA PRO A 72 13.70 27.94 26.44
C PRO A 72 14.20 28.44 25.07
N PHE A 73 13.42 28.17 24.02
CA PHE A 73 13.72 28.58 22.64
C PHE A 73 13.26 30.05 22.43
N ASP A 74 14.17 31.01 22.60
CA ASP A 74 13.88 32.45 22.51
C ASP A 74 13.98 32.98 21.07
N LYS A 75 12.84 33.33 20.49
CA LYS A 75 12.74 33.73 19.08
C LYS A 75 13.35 35.10 18.75
N SER A 76 13.69 35.91 19.75
CA SER A 76 14.32 37.21 19.54
C SER A 76 15.82 37.11 19.20
N LYS A 77 16.42 35.96 19.50
CA LYS A 77 17.86 35.71 19.39
C LYS A 77 18.23 35.11 18.03
N SER A 78 19.45 35.38 17.56
CA SER A 78 19.98 34.72 16.37
C SER A 78 20.32 33.25 16.63
N VAL A 79 20.51 32.46 15.57
CA VAL A 79 20.91 31.04 15.70
C VAL A 79 22.21 30.91 16.48
N SER A 80 23.19 31.79 16.22
CA SER A 80 24.46 31.80 16.96
C SER A 80 24.27 32.02 18.47
N GLN A 81 23.32 32.88 18.86
CA GLN A 81 22.99 33.13 20.27
C GLN A 81 22.22 31.96 20.89
N LEU A 82 21.30 31.35 20.16
CA LEU A 82 20.58 30.15 20.61
C LEU A 82 21.52 28.95 20.84
N ILE A 83 22.60 28.85 20.06
CA ILE A 83 23.68 27.87 20.28
C ILE A 83 24.45 28.20 21.56
N GLN A 84 24.82 29.46 21.78
CA GLN A 84 25.57 29.89 22.96
C GLN A 84 24.77 29.68 24.26
N ASP A 85 23.46 29.90 24.22
CA ASP A 85 22.56 29.74 25.35
C ASP A 85 22.17 28.27 25.61
N GLY A 86 22.57 27.35 24.73
CA GLY A 86 22.26 25.93 24.84
C GLY A 86 20.80 25.54 24.49
N SER A 87 20.02 26.46 23.93
CA SER A 87 18.64 26.21 23.47
C SER A 87 18.59 25.35 22.20
N ILE A 88 19.65 25.39 21.39
CA ILE A 88 19.89 24.47 20.26
C ILE A 88 21.35 24.04 20.24
N ARG A 89 21.67 22.89 19.64
CA ARG A 89 23.04 22.40 19.51
C ARG A 89 23.66 22.86 18.19
N ARG A 90 24.99 23.03 18.18
CA ARG A 90 25.73 23.14 16.91
C ARG A 90 25.88 21.76 16.31
N SER A 91 25.52 21.60 15.04
CA SER A 91 25.73 20.34 14.31
C SER A 91 27.19 20.20 13.89
N GLU A 92 27.66 18.96 13.78
CA GLU A 92 28.97 18.62 13.18
C GLU A 92 28.91 18.56 11.64
N ALA A 93 27.71 18.64 11.06
CA ALA A 93 27.54 18.74 9.62
C ALA A 93 28.20 20.03 9.08
N PRO A 94 28.75 20.00 7.84
CA PRO A 94 29.32 21.20 7.23
C PRO A 94 28.29 22.32 7.17
N SER A 95 28.71 23.58 7.31
CA SER A 95 27.79 24.70 7.18
C SER A 95 27.33 24.86 5.72
N PRO A 96 26.06 25.25 5.49
CA PRO A 96 25.58 25.53 4.15
C PRO A 96 26.36 26.70 3.53
N THR A 97 26.58 26.65 2.22
CA THR A 97 27.24 27.73 1.50
C THR A 97 26.36 28.99 1.46
N PRO A 98 26.95 30.19 1.57
CA PRO A 98 26.21 31.45 1.35
C PRO A 98 25.50 31.46 0.00
N GLU A 99 24.27 31.94 -0.03
CA GLU A 99 23.45 31.97 -1.26
C GLU A 99 23.33 33.41 -1.77
N VAL A 100 23.83 33.69 -2.97
CA VAL A 100 23.59 34.97 -3.65
C VAL A 100 22.29 34.85 -4.45
N ALA A 101 21.28 35.61 -4.06
CA ALA A 101 19.94 35.53 -4.66
C ALA A 101 19.96 35.77 -6.18
N LYS A 102 19.24 34.91 -6.93
CA LYS A 102 18.88 35.22 -8.32
C LYS A 102 17.79 36.30 -8.32
N PRO A 103 17.84 37.29 -9.24
CA PRO A 103 16.80 38.32 -9.33
C PRO A 103 15.40 37.69 -9.45
N GLY A 104 14.48 38.05 -8.55
CA GLY A 104 13.08 37.58 -8.53
C GLY A 104 12.79 36.33 -7.68
N ALA A 105 13.76 35.76 -6.97
CA ALA A 105 13.51 34.63 -6.06
C ALA A 105 12.82 35.08 -4.75
N GLN A 106 11.68 34.47 -4.42
CA GLN A 106 10.97 34.68 -3.15
C GLN A 106 11.65 33.90 -2.02
N ALA A 107 11.74 34.48 -0.82
CA ALA A 107 12.30 33.81 0.36
C ALA A 107 11.32 32.76 0.92
N GLY A 108 11.85 31.74 1.62
CA GLY A 108 10.98 30.71 2.19
C GLY A 108 11.61 29.78 3.23
N VAL A 109 10.75 28.98 3.85
CA VAL A 109 11.09 27.90 4.77
C VAL A 109 10.66 26.59 4.15
N THR A 110 11.58 25.63 4.02
CA THR A 110 11.31 24.29 3.48
C THR A 110 11.52 23.23 4.55
N VAL A 111 10.51 22.41 4.80
CA VAL A 111 10.60 21.28 5.72
C VAL A 111 10.71 19.98 4.93
N THR A 112 11.75 19.21 5.22
CA THR A 112 12.03 17.94 4.55
C THR A 112 12.18 16.80 5.56
N TYR A 113 11.88 15.58 5.11
CA TYR A 113 12.08 14.36 5.89
C TYR A 113 13.15 13.52 5.21
N ALA A 114 14.31 13.33 5.85
CA ALA A 114 15.45 12.68 5.21
C ALA A 114 16.15 11.68 6.13
N ASP A 115 16.67 10.61 5.52
CA ASP A 115 17.55 9.65 6.17
C ASP A 115 18.83 10.38 6.63
N ALA A 116 19.33 10.03 7.81
CA ALA A 116 20.39 10.76 8.51
C ALA A 116 21.55 11.21 7.57
N ALA A 117 21.83 12.52 7.62
CA ALA A 117 22.81 13.30 6.86
C ALA A 117 22.77 13.12 5.33
N ALA A 118 22.20 14.12 4.64
CA ALA A 118 22.35 14.24 3.19
C ALA A 118 23.85 14.26 2.82
N ASN A 119 24.32 13.21 2.13
CA ASN A 119 25.69 13.12 1.57
C ASN A 119 25.91 14.08 0.37
N ASP A 120 25.03 15.07 0.18
CA ASP A 120 25.14 16.08 -0.86
C ASP A 120 25.50 17.43 -0.21
N PRO A 121 26.75 17.91 -0.32
CA PRO A 121 27.18 19.18 0.26
C PRO A 121 26.47 20.41 -0.33
N THR A 122 25.69 20.26 -1.41
CA THR A 122 24.83 21.33 -1.95
C THR A 122 23.42 21.36 -1.35
N LYS A 123 23.08 20.39 -0.49
CA LYS A 123 21.76 20.24 0.16
C LYS A 123 21.87 20.17 1.68
N VAL A 124 22.87 20.82 2.25
CA VAL A 124 23.02 20.92 3.70
C VAL A 124 21.82 21.66 4.29
N PRO A 125 21.07 21.07 5.24
CA PRO A 125 19.96 21.76 5.89
C PRO A 125 20.47 22.82 6.87
N ASP A 126 19.72 23.88 7.11
CA ASP A 126 20.05 24.91 8.10
C ASP A 126 19.78 24.41 9.53
N PHE A 127 18.71 23.62 9.69
CA PHE A 127 18.36 22.94 10.95
C PHE A 127 18.16 21.44 10.76
N ILE A 128 18.55 20.65 11.76
CA ILE A 128 18.31 19.20 11.84
C ILE A 128 17.54 18.90 13.13
N ILE A 129 16.38 18.26 13.02
CA ILE A 129 15.56 17.84 14.16
C ILE A 129 15.73 16.35 14.38
N LYS A 130 16.42 15.98 15.46
CA LYS A 130 16.73 14.60 15.85
C LYS A 130 15.50 13.85 16.35
N LYS A 131 15.58 12.51 16.40
CA LYS A 131 14.48 11.66 16.88
C LYS A 131 14.03 11.98 18.31
N ASP A 132 14.91 12.41 19.20
CA ASP A 132 14.57 12.80 20.56
C ASP A 132 13.95 14.21 20.66
N GLY A 133 13.78 14.90 19.53
CA GLY A 133 13.32 16.29 19.47
C GLY A 133 14.42 17.32 19.61
N THR A 134 15.68 16.92 19.79
CA THR A 134 16.82 17.84 19.82
C THR A 134 16.94 18.59 18.50
N ILE A 135 17.17 19.90 18.57
CA ILE A 135 17.37 20.76 17.41
C ILE A 135 18.87 21.04 17.28
N GLU A 136 19.43 20.75 16.12
CA GLU A 136 20.78 21.12 15.74
C GLU A 136 20.75 22.17 14.63
N ALA A 137 21.68 23.12 14.66
CA ALA A 137 21.89 24.08 13.59
C ALA A 137 23.26 23.86 12.93
N THR A 138 23.28 23.82 11.60
CA THR A 138 24.51 23.65 10.80
C THR A 138 25.20 24.99 10.51
N GLY A 139 24.47 26.10 10.66
CA GLY A 139 24.95 27.46 10.47
C GLY A 139 23.91 28.50 10.86
N ASP A 140 24.34 29.75 11.02
CA ASP A 140 23.45 30.87 11.26
C ASP A 140 22.95 31.41 9.91
N PHE A 141 21.70 31.09 9.56
CA PHE A 141 21.13 31.40 8.26
C PHE A 141 21.06 32.91 7.99
N GLU A 142 20.98 33.74 9.04
CA GLU A 142 20.97 35.20 8.92
C GLU A 142 22.38 35.74 8.62
N ALA A 143 23.39 35.21 9.32
CA ALA A 143 24.79 35.54 9.04
C ALA A 143 25.22 35.06 7.65
N LEU A 144 24.65 33.95 7.17
CA LEU A 144 24.89 33.38 5.84
C LEU A 144 24.00 33.98 4.75
N GLN A 145 23.14 34.94 5.09
CA GLN A 145 22.20 35.62 4.16
C GLN A 145 21.32 34.64 3.36
N ARG A 146 20.96 33.51 3.96
CA ARG A 146 20.11 32.48 3.35
C ARG A 146 18.71 33.06 3.12
N LYS A 147 18.22 32.96 1.89
CA LYS A 147 16.83 33.32 1.56
C LYS A 147 15.89 32.11 1.61
N ASN A 148 16.42 30.90 1.56
CA ASN A 148 15.68 29.65 1.76
C ASN A 148 16.24 28.89 2.96
N VAL A 149 15.46 28.78 4.03
CA VAL A 149 15.83 28.01 5.24
C VAL A 149 15.30 26.59 5.10
N VAL A 150 16.18 25.60 5.17
CA VAL A 150 15.85 24.18 5.07
C VAL A 150 15.87 23.55 6.47
N VAL A 151 14.72 23.04 6.90
CA VAL A 151 14.55 22.27 8.14
C VAL A 151 14.48 20.80 7.76
N GLN A 152 15.50 20.03 8.13
CA GLN A 152 15.50 18.59 7.96
C GLN A 152 15.04 17.91 9.24
N VAL A 153 14.09 16.99 9.12
CA VAL A 153 13.70 16.09 10.21
C VAL A 153 14.43 14.76 10.00
N GLU A 154 15.22 14.37 11.01
CA GLU A 154 15.99 13.14 10.99
C GLU A 154 15.08 11.92 11.12
N ARG A 155 15.37 10.93 10.30
CA ARG A 155 14.82 9.59 10.44
C ARG A 155 15.92 8.55 10.25
N ALA A 156 15.67 7.35 10.77
CA ALA A 156 16.54 6.23 10.48
C ALA A 156 16.38 5.84 9.00
N PRO A 157 17.45 5.42 8.30
CA PRO A 157 17.35 4.93 6.94
C PRO A 157 16.17 3.97 6.75
N GLY A 158 15.23 4.37 5.89
CA GLY A 158 14.09 3.55 5.54
C GLY A 158 12.86 3.66 6.45
N ASP A 159 12.91 4.52 7.47
CA ASP A 159 11.82 4.77 8.40
C ASP A 159 10.67 5.54 7.72
N THR A 160 9.47 4.96 7.75
CA THR A 160 8.23 5.54 7.21
C THR A 160 7.28 6.00 8.31
N SER A 161 7.72 5.97 9.57
CA SER A 161 6.91 6.46 10.69
C SER A 161 6.69 7.98 10.59
N ASP A 162 5.55 8.43 11.10
CA ASP A 162 5.32 9.87 11.31
C ASP A 162 6.36 10.41 12.30
N PRO A 163 6.77 11.69 12.22
CA PRO A 163 7.57 12.30 13.26
C PRO A 163 6.89 12.09 14.62
N ASN A 164 7.66 11.69 15.63
CA ASN A 164 7.11 11.49 16.96
C ASN A 164 6.72 12.85 17.60
N ALA A 165 6.06 12.81 18.76
CA ALA A 165 5.58 14.03 19.42
C ALA A 165 6.70 15.04 19.71
N ALA A 166 7.90 14.58 20.09
CA ALA A 166 9.04 15.45 20.33
C ALA A 166 9.50 16.14 19.04
N GLN A 167 9.61 15.39 17.94
CA GLN A 167 9.92 15.93 16.61
C GLN A 167 8.86 16.92 16.14
N LYS A 168 7.56 16.60 16.24
CA LYS A 168 6.46 17.50 15.85
C LYS A 168 6.53 18.84 16.59
N ASN A 169 6.75 18.80 17.90
CA ASN A 169 6.90 20.00 18.71
C ASN A 169 8.11 20.83 18.27
N SER A 170 9.23 20.19 17.94
CA SER A 170 10.43 20.88 17.47
C SER A 170 10.29 21.42 16.05
N ILE A 171 9.57 20.73 15.16
CA ILE A 171 9.27 21.20 13.80
C ILE A 171 8.50 22.51 13.89
N ASP A 172 7.41 22.55 14.65
CA ASP A 172 6.60 23.74 14.80
C ASP A 172 7.38 24.91 15.42
N LYS A 173 8.24 24.64 16.40
CA LYS A 173 9.11 25.66 17.02
C LYS A 173 10.08 26.25 16.01
N VAL A 174 10.82 25.42 15.28
CA VAL A 174 11.86 25.85 14.32
C VAL A 174 11.22 26.57 13.13
N VAL A 175 10.12 26.04 12.58
CA VAL A 175 9.40 26.67 11.47
C VAL A 175 8.86 28.02 11.88
N SER A 176 8.19 28.12 13.03
CA SER A 176 7.68 29.40 13.53
C SER A 176 8.79 30.42 13.76
N TYR A 177 9.95 29.99 14.26
CA TYR A 177 11.12 30.84 14.44
C TYR A 177 11.70 31.34 13.11
N ALA A 178 12.02 30.44 12.19
CA ALA A 178 12.60 30.79 10.89
C ALA A 178 11.67 31.73 10.11
N TYR A 179 10.36 31.46 10.16
CA TYR A 179 9.36 32.27 9.49
C TYR A 179 9.27 33.69 10.07
N GLU A 180 9.27 33.84 11.40
CA GLU A 180 9.26 35.16 12.06
C GLU A 180 10.55 35.95 11.79
N ARG A 181 11.73 35.29 11.81
CA ARG A 181 13.02 35.94 11.55
C ARG A 181 13.17 36.38 10.10
N LEU A 182 12.83 35.52 9.12
CA LEU A 182 12.87 35.91 7.71
C LEU A 182 11.84 36.99 7.38
N GLY A 183 10.68 36.97 8.04
CA GLY A 183 9.60 37.94 7.82
C GLY A 183 9.91 39.32 8.39
N ALA A 184 10.89 39.43 9.28
CA ALA A 184 11.37 40.71 9.80
C ALA A 184 12.20 41.50 8.77
N ASP A 185 12.68 40.85 7.69
CA ASP A 185 13.35 41.54 6.57
C ASP A 185 12.30 42.33 5.77
N PRO A 186 12.41 43.67 5.68
CA PRO A 186 11.44 44.52 4.98
C PRO A 186 11.24 44.17 3.50
N THR A 187 12.26 43.60 2.84
CA THR A 187 12.17 43.18 1.43
C THR A 187 11.38 41.89 1.26
N VAL A 188 11.44 40.99 2.24
CA VAL A 188 10.70 39.74 2.30
C VAL A 188 9.25 40.00 2.72
N ALA A 189 9.03 40.91 3.67
CA ALA A 189 7.68 41.33 4.08
C ALA A 189 6.83 41.91 2.94
N GLN A 190 7.46 42.55 1.94
CA GLN A 190 6.78 43.09 0.76
C GLN A 190 6.48 42.05 -0.33
N THR A 191 7.29 40.99 -0.42
CA THR A 191 7.19 39.96 -1.46
C THR A 191 6.52 38.67 -0.97
N GLY A 192 6.27 38.56 0.34
CA GLY A 192 5.70 37.39 0.99
C GLY A 192 6.72 36.27 1.21
N LEU A 193 6.47 35.45 2.22
CA LEU A 193 7.25 34.24 2.53
C LEU A 193 6.58 32.99 1.98
N LYS A 194 7.37 32.12 1.36
CA LYS A 194 6.93 30.79 0.94
C LYS A 194 7.15 29.77 2.06
N LEU A 195 6.15 28.94 2.33
CA LEU A 195 6.27 27.77 3.20
C LEU A 195 6.14 26.49 2.37
N ASN A 196 7.23 25.72 2.29
CA ASN A 196 7.26 24.45 1.59
C ASN A 196 7.24 23.29 2.60
N ASP A 197 6.14 22.56 2.64
CA ASP A 197 5.95 21.38 3.50
C ASP A 197 5.56 20.18 2.65
N GLU A 198 6.50 19.73 1.81
CA GLU A 198 6.29 18.66 0.82
C GLU A 198 5.74 17.36 1.42
N PHE A 199 5.89 17.18 2.73
CA PHE A 199 5.54 15.98 3.48
C PHE A 199 4.43 16.20 4.52
N GLY A 200 3.84 17.41 4.62
CA GLY A 200 2.75 17.71 5.55
C GLY A 200 3.11 17.55 7.03
N LEU A 201 4.36 17.87 7.40
CA LEU A 201 4.94 17.67 8.73
C LEU A 201 4.63 18.79 9.71
N ILE A 202 4.24 19.97 9.20
CA ILE A 202 3.89 21.13 10.00
C ILE A 202 2.48 20.93 10.55
N SER A 203 2.25 21.31 11.83
CA SER A 203 0.90 21.21 12.38
C SER A 203 -0.07 22.16 11.70
N GLU A 204 -1.32 21.72 11.54
CA GLU A 204 -2.38 22.55 10.96
C GLU A 204 -2.61 23.85 11.74
N ASN A 205 -2.44 23.80 13.06
CA ASN A 205 -2.57 24.97 13.92
C ASN A 205 -1.50 26.02 13.59
N LEU A 206 -0.26 25.59 13.35
CA LEU A 206 0.80 26.49 12.95
C LEU A 206 0.57 27.03 11.53
N VAL A 207 0.18 26.18 10.57
CA VAL A 207 -0.16 26.62 9.21
C VAL A 207 -1.27 27.68 9.23
N LYS A 208 -2.36 27.45 9.98
CA LYS A 208 -3.46 28.41 10.15
C LYS A 208 -2.98 29.72 10.79
N LYS A 209 -2.16 29.63 11.84
CA LYS A 209 -1.60 30.81 12.53
C LYS A 209 -0.71 31.66 11.62
N LEU A 210 0.12 31.01 10.80
CA LEU A 210 1.00 31.70 9.85
C LEU A 210 0.20 32.34 8.70
N ALA A 211 -0.90 31.71 8.27
CA ALA A 211 -1.81 32.28 7.27
C ALA A 211 -2.58 33.52 7.78
N THR A 212 -2.87 33.63 9.08
CA THR A 212 -3.64 34.75 9.66
C THR A 212 -2.83 36.04 9.90
N ASN A 213 -1.49 36.02 9.82
CA ASN A 213 -0.62 37.16 10.20
C ASN A 213 -0.23 38.08 9.03
N GLY A 214 -1.02 38.12 7.96
CA GLY A 214 -0.75 38.84 6.71
C GLY A 214 -0.68 37.86 5.55
N ASP A 215 -1.26 38.23 4.40
CA ASP A 215 -1.42 37.36 3.22
C ASP A 215 -0.04 36.82 2.81
N PRO A 216 0.28 35.60 3.23
CA PRO A 216 1.56 35.07 2.88
C PRO A 216 1.43 34.60 1.44
N GLY A 217 2.52 34.61 0.69
CA GLY A 217 2.63 33.70 -0.45
C GLY A 217 2.62 32.22 -0.01
N VAL A 218 1.86 31.85 1.03
CA VAL A 218 1.44 30.51 1.36
C VAL A 218 0.41 30.15 0.30
N GLU A 219 0.90 29.91 -0.93
CA GLU A 219 0.60 28.60 -1.46
C GLU A 219 1.41 27.65 -0.58
N PRO A 220 0.76 26.87 0.33
CA PRO A 220 1.45 25.75 0.93
C PRO A 220 1.93 24.95 -0.28
N SER A 221 3.24 24.93 -0.57
CA SER A 221 3.71 24.20 -1.73
C SER A 221 3.76 22.73 -1.37
N ILE A 222 2.57 22.16 -1.23
CA ILE A 222 2.22 20.87 -1.78
C ILE A 222 2.92 20.81 -3.15
N ALA A 223 3.69 19.77 -3.45
CA ALA A 223 4.20 19.59 -4.82
C ALA A 223 3.02 19.85 -5.77
N ASP A 224 3.12 20.76 -6.75
CA ASP A 224 1.95 21.28 -7.50
C ASP A 224 1.02 20.16 -7.98
N SER A 225 1.59 19.00 -8.30
CA SER A 225 0.87 17.78 -8.67
C SER A 225 -0.09 17.22 -7.62
N ARG A 226 0.03 17.54 -6.34
CA ARG A 226 -0.77 16.96 -5.25
C ARG A 226 -1.78 17.95 -4.65
N ARG A 227 -1.91 19.15 -5.23
CA ARG A 227 -2.76 20.25 -4.71
C ARG A 227 -4.24 19.87 -4.56
N ASP A 228 -4.72 18.95 -5.39
CA ASP A 228 -6.13 18.52 -5.42
C ASP A 228 -6.45 17.37 -4.43
N PHE A 229 -5.46 16.92 -3.66
CA PHE A 229 -5.60 15.85 -2.67
C PHE A 229 -5.73 16.41 -1.24
N SER A 230 -6.40 15.70 -0.34
CA SER A 230 -6.46 16.10 1.07
C SER A 230 -5.08 16.02 1.72
N PRO A 231 -4.78 16.81 2.78
CA PRO A 231 -3.49 16.74 3.48
C PRO A 231 -3.12 15.32 3.93
N GLU A 232 -4.09 14.51 4.34
CA GLU A 232 -3.86 13.14 4.79
C GLU A 232 -3.58 12.18 3.63
N SER A 233 -4.22 12.38 2.47
CA SER A 233 -3.89 11.67 1.24
C SER A 233 -2.49 12.05 0.75
N GLN A 234 -2.13 13.33 0.82
CA GLN A 234 -0.78 13.80 0.49
C GLN A 234 0.28 13.22 1.43
N ARG A 235 -0.04 13.07 2.73
CA ARG A 235 0.80 12.35 3.69
C ARG A 235 0.94 10.87 3.32
N ALA A 236 -0.14 10.19 2.94
CA ALA A 236 -0.07 8.80 2.48
C ALA A 236 0.79 8.66 1.21
N MET A 237 0.59 9.53 0.22
CA MET A 237 1.43 9.62 -0.98
C MET A 237 2.89 9.87 -0.63
N SER A 238 3.15 10.79 0.30
CA SER A 238 4.49 11.10 0.80
C SER A 238 5.15 9.91 1.48
N ASN A 239 4.42 9.22 2.36
CA ASN A 239 4.91 8.04 3.08
C ASN A 239 5.31 6.95 2.09
N MET A 240 4.50 6.75 1.05
CA MET A 240 4.78 5.74 0.02
C MET A 240 5.81 6.18 -1.00
N SER A 241 5.91 7.48 -1.30
CA SER A 241 6.91 8.03 -2.23
C SER A 241 8.33 7.68 -1.78
N ARG A 242 8.55 7.53 -0.47
CA ARG A 242 9.83 7.17 0.17
C ARG A 242 10.34 5.78 -0.21
N MET A 243 9.46 4.89 -0.68
CA MET A 243 9.83 3.62 -1.30
C MET A 243 10.15 3.86 -2.80
N THR A 244 11.05 4.80 -3.11
CA THR A 244 11.45 5.13 -4.49
C THR A 244 12.33 4.04 -5.10
N PRO A 245 12.40 3.95 -6.44
CA PRO A 245 13.40 3.14 -7.12
C PRO A 245 14.82 3.35 -6.56
N GLY A 246 15.49 2.28 -6.19
CA GLY A 246 16.82 2.31 -5.56
C GLY A 246 16.82 2.49 -4.03
N SER A 247 15.68 2.76 -3.41
CA SER A 247 15.57 2.86 -1.95
C SER A 247 15.63 1.48 -1.28
N SER A 248 16.17 1.45 -0.06
CA SER A 248 16.11 0.29 0.81
C SER A 248 15.93 0.72 2.26
N GLY A 249 15.29 -0.12 3.06
CA GLY A 249 14.96 0.22 4.44
C GLY A 249 14.41 -0.97 5.22
N SER A 250 14.14 -0.77 6.51
CA SER A 250 13.54 -1.78 7.39
C SER A 250 12.41 -1.19 8.22
N MET A 251 11.22 -1.78 8.15
CA MET A 251 10.03 -1.37 8.89
C MET A 251 9.66 -2.42 9.93
N SER A 252 9.45 -2.07 11.20
CA SER A 252 8.88 -3.04 12.14
C SER A 252 7.44 -3.40 11.74
N ARG A 253 6.91 -4.54 12.22
CA ARG A 253 5.48 -4.84 12.08
C ARG A 253 4.59 -3.67 12.53
N GLY A 254 4.93 -3.04 13.66
CA GLY A 254 4.22 -1.85 14.14
C GLY A 254 4.29 -0.66 13.17
N ASP A 255 5.41 -0.45 12.47
CA ASP A 255 5.54 0.58 11.42
C ASP A 255 4.65 0.29 10.21
N VAL A 256 4.59 -0.98 9.80
CA VAL A 256 3.72 -1.44 8.71
C VAL A 256 2.25 -1.29 9.10
N GLU A 257 1.87 -1.75 10.29
CA GLU A 257 0.49 -1.64 10.79
C GLU A 257 0.03 -0.19 10.89
N ARG A 258 0.92 0.75 11.27
CA ARG A 258 0.62 2.19 11.34
C ARG A 258 0.25 2.83 10.00
N GLN A 259 0.57 2.20 8.87
CA GLN A 259 0.17 2.66 7.54
C GLN A 259 -1.31 2.38 7.23
N PHE A 260 -1.95 1.51 8.01
CA PHE A 260 -3.33 1.10 7.77
C PHE A 260 -4.21 1.55 8.93
N PRO A 261 -5.36 2.19 8.66
CA PRO A 261 -6.28 2.55 9.71
C PRO A 261 -6.84 1.28 10.40
N PRO A 262 -7.13 1.32 11.71
CA PRO A 262 -7.72 0.20 12.43
C PRO A 262 -8.97 -0.34 11.73
N ARG A 263 -9.20 -1.65 11.87
CA ARG A 263 -10.34 -2.35 11.29
C ARG A 263 -11.08 -3.12 12.39
N ASP A 264 -12.24 -2.59 12.79
CA ASP A 264 -13.06 -3.16 13.88
C ASP A 264 -14.08 -4.22 13.42
N VAL A 265 -14.08 -4.55 12.13
CA VAL A 265 -14.96 -5.54 11.53
C VAL A 265 -14.07 -6.68 11.02
N PRO A 266 -14.35 -7.95 11.40
CA PRO A 266 -13.62 -9.09 10.88
C PRO A 266 -13.67 -9.17 9.34
N THR A 267 -12.72 -9.90 8.76
CA THR A 267 -12.74 -10.24 7.33
C THR A 267 -14.08 -10.85 6.95
N LEU A 268 -14.68 -10.32 5.87
CA LEU A 268 -16.01 -10.72 5.44
C LEU A 268 -15.95 -12.09 4.74
N PRO A 269 -17.02 -12.90 4.80
CA PRO A 269 -17.11 -14.13 4.03
C PRO A 269 -16.93 -13.88 2.52
N GLY A 270 -15.98 -14.58 1.90
CA GLY A 270 -15.67 -14.42 0.47
C GLY A 270 -14.67 -13.30 0.15
N GLU A 271 -14.23 -12.52 1.14
CA GLU A 271 -13.19 -11.52 0.97
C GLU A 271 -11.82 -12.21 0.78
N THR A 272 -11.30 -12.16 -0.45
CA THR A 272 -9.96 -12.67 -0.75
C THR A 272 -8.87 -11.75 -0.21
N ASP A 273 -7.68 -12.28 0.07
CA ASP A 273 -6.52 -11.49 0.53
C ASP A 273 -6.26 -10.28 -0.37
N LYS A 274 -6.38 -10.45 -1.69
CA LYS A 274 -6.22 -9.36 -2.66
C LYS A 274 -7.25 -8.24 -2.49
N VAL A 275 -8.51 -8.59 -2.24
CA VAL A 275 -9.58 -7.63 -1.99
C VAL A 275 -9.32 -6.91 -0.67
N GLN A 276 -8.91 -7.67 0.35
CA GLN A 276 -8.50 -7.11 1.64
C GLN A 276 -7.32 -6.14 1.49
N ASP A 277 -6.27 -6.50 0.75
CA ASP A 277 -5.08 -5.67 0.51
C ASP A 277 -5.44 -4.40 -0.25
N THR A 278 -6.31 -4.51 -1.25
CA THR A 278 -6.78 -3.34 -1.98
C THR A 278 -7.64 -2.45 -1.09
N LYS A 279 -8.55 -3.00 -0.27
CA LYS A 279 -9.33 -2.24 0.72
C LYS A 279 -8.43 -1.52 1.72
N ASN A 280 -7.36 -2.18 2.17
CA ASN A 280 -6.38 -1.56 3.06
C ASN A 280 -5.60 -0.44 2.36
N ALA A 281 -5.27 -0.59 1.07
CA ALA A 281 -4.67 0.48 0.27
C ALA A 281 -5.64 1.66 0.09
N VAL A 282 -6.91 1.42 -0.25
CA VAL A 282 -7.95 2.45 -0.36
C VAL A 282 -8.07 3.21 0.97
N ALA A 283 -8.21 2.48 2.08
CA ALA A 283 -8.32 3.08 3.40
C ALA A 283 -7.02 3.80 3.84
N GLY A 284 -5.86 3.26 3.50
CA GLY A 284 -4.56 3.88 3.79
C GLY A 284 -4.31 5.15 2.98
N MET A 285 -4.75 5.19 1.72
CA MET A 285 -4.68 6.41 0.90
C MET A 285 -5.67 7.46 1.35
N PHE A 286 -6.90 7.08 1.73
CA PHE A 286 -7.83 8.02 2.37
C PHE A 286 -7.29 8.48 3.72
N ASN A 287 -6.62 7.60 4.48
CA ASN A 287 -6.00 7.88 5.77
C ASN A 287 -6.99 8.52 6.78
N PRO A 288 -8.05 7.80 7.21
CA PRO A 288 -9.09 8.32 8.09
C PRO A 288 -8.58 8.59 9.52
N ASP A 289 -9.42 9.17 10.36
CA ASP A 289 -9.08 9.46 11.75
C ASP A 289 -8.83 8.17 12.53
N LYS A 290 -7.62 8.01 13.09
CA LYS A 290 -7.20 6.77 13.75
C LYS A 290 -8.09 6.36 14.93
N ALA A 291 -8.70 7.33 15.62
CA ALA A 291 -9.54 7.08 16.79
C ALA A 291 -10.98 6.66 16.44
N ALA A 292 -11.47 7.04 15.27
CA ALA A 292 -12.85 6.79 14.83
C ALA A 292 -12.90 6.65 13.29
N PRO A 293 -12.22 5.64 12.71
CA PRO A 293 -12.01 5.58 11.27
C PRO A 293 -13.30 5.42 10.48
N TYR A 294 -14.33 4.79 11.06
CA TYR A 294 -15.62 4.59 10.40
C TYR A 294 -16.52 5.83 10.46
N GLU A 295 -16.20 6.83 11.28
CA GLU A 295 -16.99 8.04 11.44
C GLU A 295 -16.33 9.28 10.81
N THR A 296 -15.16 9.13 10.20
CA THR A 296 -14.45 10.22 9.54
C THR A 296 -15.32 10.89 8.47
N VAL A 297 -15.33 12.22 8.47
CA VAL A 297 -15.98 13.05 7.44
C VAL A 297 -14.98 14.07 6.93
N ARG A 298 -14.85 14.16 5.61
CA ARG A 298 -14.03 15.15 4.93
C ARG A 298 -14.79 15.80 3.79
N VAL A 299 -14.37 17.01 3.43
CA VAL A 299 -14.90 17.76 2.29
C VAL A 299 -13.81 17.89 1.24
N ARG A 300 -14.12 17.51 0.00
CA ARG A 300 -13.26 17.75 -1.17
C ARG A 300 -14.12 18.21 -2.34
N ASN A 301 -13.71 19.28 -3.01
CA ASN A 301 -14.42 19.83 -4.18
C ASN A 301 -15.93 19.96 -3.95
N ASN A 302 -16.34 20.48 -2.79
CA ASN A 302 -17.73 20.61 -2.34
C ASN A 302 -18.51 19.28 -2.31
N ASN A 303 -17.86 18.14 -2.11
CA ASN A 303 -18.50 16.86 -1.86
C ASN A 303 -17.97 16.27 -0.55
N TYR A 304 -18.80 15.49 0.13
CA TYR A 304 -18.38 14.77 1.33
C TYR A 304 -17.80 13.40 0.99
N GLU A 305 -16.67 13.08 1.62
CA GLU A 305 -16.04 11.76 1.66
C GLU A 305 -16.14 11.24 3.10
N VAL A 306 -16.71 10.06 3.28
CA VAL A 306 -17.06 9.56 4.62
C VAL A 306 -16.56 8.14 4.89
N GLY A 307 -16.38 7.86 6.18
CA GLY A 307 -16.05 6.56 6.71
C GLY A 307 -14.61 6.12 6.43
N ARG A 308 -14.31 4.85 6.68
CA ARG A 308 -12.93 4.31 6.65
C ARG A 308 -12.27 4.37 5.28
N TYR A 309 -13.09 4.40 4.22
CA TYR A 309 -12.66 4.25 2.83
C TYR A 309 -12.79 5.53 2.00
N GLY A 310 -13.20 6.65 2.61
CA GLY A 310 -13.44 7.89 1.88
C GLY A 310 -14.54 7.76 0.84
N MET A 311 -15.63 7.07 1.17
CA MET A 311 -16.74 6.88 0.24
C MET A 311 -17.40 8.22 -0.07
N ASN A 312 -17.46 8.57 -1.35
CA ASN A 312 -18.20 9.73 -1.85
C ASN A 312 -19.54 9.30 -2.44
N TYR A 313 -20.38 10.30 -2.76
CA TYR A 313 -21.70 10.05 -3.34
C TYR A 313 -21.66 9.23 -4.63
N PRO A 314 -20.78 9.51 -5.62
CA PRO A 314 -20.70 8.69 -6.82
C PRO A 314 -20.39 7.20 -6.54
N VAL A 315 -19.43 6.88 -5.66
CA VAL A 315 -19.14 5.48 -5.29
C VAL A 315 -20.36 4.82 -4.64
N MET A 316 -21.05 5.54 -3.75
CA MET A 316 -22.25 5.05 -3.11
C MET A 316 -23.37 4.81 -4.14
N ARG A 317 -23.60 5.74 -5.05
CA ARG A 317 -24.57 5.61 -6.14
C ARG A 317 -24.26 4.40 -7.02
N ASP A 318 -23.00 4.21 -7.40
CA ASP A 318 -22.59 3.08 -8.24
C ASP A 318 -22.82 1.74 -7.54
N TYR A 319 -22.58 1.65 -6.22
CA TYR A 319 -22.91 0.47 -5.42
C TYR A 319 -24.41 0.14 -5.48
N PHE A 320 -25.29 1.13 -5.25
CA PHE A 320 -26.74 0.92 -5.28
C PHE A 320 -27.26 0.62 -6.68
N TYR A 321 -26.67 1.23 -7.70
CA TYR A 321 -26.97 0.92 -9.09
C TYR A 321 -26.67 -0.54 -9.41
N ASP A 322 -25.53 -1.08 -8.97
CA ASP A 322 -25.22 -2.50 -9.18
C ASP A 322 -26.08 -3.45 -8.34
N LEU A 323 -26.48 -3.01 -7.15
CA LEU A 323 -27.27 -3.83 -6.24
C LEU A 323 -28.71 -4.02 -6.77
N GLY A 324 -29.34 -2.96 -7.28
CA GLY A 324 -30.76 -2.94 -7.62
C GLY A 324 -31.11 -2.53 -9.04
N GLY A 325 -30.18 -1.94 -9.79
CA GLY A 325 -30.41 -1.32 -11.10
C GLY A 325 -31.03 0.08 -11.04
N PHE A 326 -30.93 0.75 -9.89
CA PHE A 326 -31.62 2.02 -9.65
C PHE A 326 -30.65 3.16 -9.35
N ASN A 327 -30.98 4.36 -9.83
CA ASN A 327 -30.22 5.57 -9.59
C ASN A 327 -30.63 6.23 -8.25
N LEU A 328 -29.68 6.40 -7.33
CA LEU A 328 -29.93 7.09 -6.05
C LEU A 328 -30.45 8.53 -6.22
N ASP A 329 -30.10 9.20 -7.33
CA ASP A 329 -30.52 10.58 -7.60
C ASP A 329 -32.04 10.71 -7.77
N GLU A 330 -32.66 9.68 -8.33
CA GLU A 330 -34.09 9.65 -8.70
C GLU A 330 -34.94 8.92 -7.65
N MET A 331 -34.32 8.43 -6.58
CA MET A 331 -34.98 7.55 -5.62
C MET A 331 -35.61 8.32 -4.46
N ASP A 332 -36.90 8.06 -4.23
CA ASP A 332 -37.64 8.44 -3.02
C ASP A 332 -37.70 7.25 -2.04
N GLU A 333 -38.33 7.44 -0.87
CA GLU A 333 -38.37 6.39 0.15
C GLU A 333 -39.11 5.14 -0.33
N ASP A 334 -40.18 5.31 -1.12
CA ASP A 334 -40.99 4.19 -1.61
C ASP A 334 -40.24 3.37 -2.66
N GLY A 335 -39.50 4.03 -3.55
CA GLY A 335 -38.59 3.39 -4.51
C GLY A 335 -37.46 2.62 -3.82
N PHE A 336 -36.85 3.19 -2.77
CA PHE A 336 -35.80 2.51 -2.00
C PHE A 336 -36.37 1.30 -1.25
N ILE A 337 -37.53 1.42 -0.62
CA ILE A 337 -38.23 0.29 0.02
C ILE A 337 -38.56 -0.80 -1.00
N ALA A 338 -38.99 -0.45 -2.21
CA ALA A 338 -39.27 -1.41 -3.27
C ALA A 338 -38.00 -2.16 -3.70
N MET A 339 -36.87 -1.47 -3.82
CA MET A 339 -35.56 -2.08 -4.07
C MET A 339 -35.18 -3.06 -2.95
N LEU A 340 -35.20 -2.63 -1.69
CA LEU A 340 -34.88 -3.50 -0.54
C LEU A 340 -35.81 -4.71 -0.48
N SER A 341 -37.11 -4.53 -0.73
CA SER A 341 -38.10 -5.60 -0.75
C SER A 341 -37.83 -6.62 -1.87
N LYS A 342 -37.41 -6.16 -3.06
CA LYS A 342 -37.02 -7.04 -4.16
C LYS A 342 -35.77 -7.84 -3.81
N LEU A 343 -34.78 -7.21 -3.19
CA LEU A 343 -33.56 -7.89 -2.75
C LEU A 343 -33.84 -8.93 -1.67
N ASP A 344 -34.68 -8.59 -0.69
CA ASP A 344 -35.07 -9.48 0.41
C ASP A 344 -35.83 -10.71 -0.10
N LYS A 345 -36.82 -10.50 -0.98
CA LYS A 345 -37.56 -11.60 -1.65
C LYS A 345 -36.65 -12.53 -2.44
N ASN A 346 -35.60 -11.98 -3.05
CA ASN A 346 -34.63 -12.74 -3.83
C ASN A 346 -33.52 -13.36 -2.98
N GLY A 347 -33.52 -13.16 -1.65
CA GLY A 347 -32.46 -13.63 -0.75
C GLY A 347 -31.11 -12.94 -0.98
N LYS A 348 -31.11 -11.75 -1.61
CA LYS A 348 -29.93 -10.97 -1.99
C LYS A 348 -29.76 -9.68 -1.17
N LEU A 349 -30.59 -9.45 -0.16
CA LEU A 349 -30.46 -8.29 0.72
C LEU A 349 -29.18 -8.43 1.57
N PRO A 350 -28.21 -7.52 1.44
CA PRO A 350 -27.01 -7.58 2.28
C PRO A 350 -27.39 -7.39 3.75
N LYS A 351 -26.65 -8.05 4.65
CA LYS A 351 -27.01 -8.12 6.07
C LYS A 351 -27.04 -6.73 6.72
N SER A 352 -26.14 -5.85 6.29
CA SER A 352 -26.10 -4.47 6.78
C SER A 352 -27.39 -3.67 6.55
N PHE A 353 -28.21 -4.06 5.56
CA PHE A 353 -29.50 -3.41 5.27
C PHE A 353 -30.66 -3.98 6.08
N MET A 354 -30.47 -5.07 6.83
CA MET A 354 -31.49 -5.62 7.72
C MET A 354 -31.88 -4.65 8.84
N LYS A 355 -31.04 -3.65 9.16
CA LYS A 355 -31.37 -2.59 10.11
C LYS A 355 -32.60 -1.77 9.72
N PHE A 356 -32.91 -1.71 8.42
CA PHE A 356 -34.09 -1.03 7.91
C PHE A 356 -35.34 -1.90 7.99
N LYS A 357 -35.22 -3.18 8.36
CA LYS A 357 -36.35 -4.11 8.44
C LYS A 357 -36.91 -4.12 9.86
N LYS A 358 -38.21 -3.87 9.98
CA LYS A 358 -38.98 -3.97 11.22
C LYS A 358 -39.19 -5.43 11.61
N LYS A 359 -39.58 -5.64 12.87
CA LYS A 359 -39.88 -6.98 13.42
C LYS A 359 -41.02 -7.70 12.69
N ASP A 360 -41.95 -6.94 12.09
CA ASP A 360 -43.06 -7.47 11.30
C ASP A 360 -42.66 -7.84 9.86
N GLY A 361 -41.39 -7.64 9.48
CA GLY A 361 -40.86 -7.95 8.16
C GLY A 361 -40.99 -6.83 7.13
N SER A 362 -41.67 -5.72 7.45
CA SER A 362 -41.74 -4.52 6.59
C SER A 362 -40.49 -3.64 6.72
N PHE A 363 -40.25 -2.74 5.78
CA PHE A 363 -39.15 -1.77 5.86
C PHE A 363 -39.57 -0.46 6.54
N ASP A 364 -38.68 0.11 7.33
CA ASP A 364 -38.88 1.37 8.03
C ASP A 364 -38.64 2.57 7.12
N LYS A 365 -39.75 3.19 6.70
CA LYS A 365 -39.76 4.39 5.85
C LYS A 365 -39.02 5.57 6.46
N GLU A 366 -39.08 5.75 7.78
CA GLU A 366 -38.37 6.86 8.44
C GLU A 366 -36.86 6.64 8.40
N ALA A 367 -36.40 5.42 8.71
CA ALA A 367 -34.98 5.08 8.67
C ALA A 367 -34.42 5.14 7.24
N VAL A 368 -35.18 4.69 6.25
CA VAL A 368 -34.85 4.82 4.82
C VAL A 368 -34.78 6.29 4.40
N GLY A 369 -35.74 7.12 4.80
CA GLY A 369 -35.74 8.55 4.50
C GLY A 369 -34.52 9.27 5.10
N LYS A 370 -34.13 8.93 6.34
CA LYS A 370 -32.90 9.44 6.97
C LYS A 370 -31.65 9.03 6.20
N PHE A 371 -31.56 7.77 5.76
CA PHE A 371 -30.45 7.28 4.95
C PHE A 371 -30.37 8.00 3.60
N LEU A 372 -31.48 8.15 2.88
CA LEU A 372 -31.53 8.85 1.59
C LEU A 372 -31.16 10.32 1.74
N LYS A 373 -31.63 10.99 2.80
CA LYS A 373 -31.26 12.37 3.11
C LYS A 373 -29.75 12.50 3.36
N PHE A 374 -29.17 11.57 4.13
CA PHE A 374 -27.73 11.50 4.36
C PHE A 374 -26.97 11.31 3.04
N ALA A 375 -27.35 10.31 2.24
CA ALA A 375 -26.69 10.02 0.96
C ALA A 375 -26.75 11.23 0.03
N LYS A 376 -27.91 11.86 -0.16
CA LYS A 376 -28.06 13.07 -0.98
C LYS A 376 -27.26 14.24 -0.40
N GLY A 377 -27.21 14.39 0.93
CA GLY A 377 -26.37 15.38 1.61
C GLY A 377 -24.88 15.24 1.31
N MET A 378 -24.39 14.03 1.01
CA MET A 378 -22.99 13.83 0.61
C MET A 378 -22.64 14.47 -0.74
N LYS A 379 -23.63 14.61 -1.64
CA LYS A 379 -23.47 15.21 -2.98
C LYS A 379 -23.43 16.74 -2.95
N GLU A 380 -24.14 17.35 -2.02
CA GLU A 380 -24.44 18.79 -2.11
C GLU A 380 -23.35 19.70 -1.53
N GLY A 381 -22.42 19.13 -0.75
CA GLY A 381 -21.36 19.88 -0.07
C GLY A 381 -21.87 20.88 0.95
N HIS A 382 -20.99 21.38 1.80
CA HIS A 382 -21.35 22.51 2.65
C HIS A 382 -21.55 23.76 1.80
N LYS A 383 -22.79 24.23 1.63
CA LYS A 383 -23.07 25.58 1.11
C LYS A 383 -23.01 26.56 2.28
N GLU A 384 -22.25 27.64 2.11
CA GLU A 384 -22.19 28.73 3.10
C GLU A 384 -23.62 29.22 3.42
N GLY A 385 -24.01 29.15 4.71
CA GLY A 385 -25.33 29.57 5.17
C GLY A 385 -26.41 28.49 5.30
N GLN A 386 -26.12 27.19 5.14
CA GLN A 386 -27.05 26.10 5.45
C GLN A 386 -26.71 25.36 6.76
N PRO A 387 -27.70 24.82 7.49
CA PRO A 387 -27.46 24.08 8.74
C PRO A 387 -26.65 22.81 8.48
N GLU A 388 -25.77 22.51 9.44
CA GLU A 388 -24.78 21.42 9.55
C GLU A 388 -24.81 20.38 8.41
N GLY A 389 -23.79 20.43 7.55
CA GLY A 389 -23.56 19.36 6.57
C GLY A 389 -23.22 18.03 7.23
N VAL A 390 -22.92 16.99 6.44
CA VAL A 390 -22.76 15.62 6.95
C VAL A 390 -21.82 15.55 8.16
N THR A 391 -22.29 14.99 9.28
CA THR A 391 -21.52 14.86 10.52
C THR A 391 -21.08 13.43 10.79
N ALA A 392 -20.10 13.25 11.70
CA ALA A 392 -19.69 11.93 12.19
C ALA A 392 -20.86 11.13 12.81
N ALA A 393 -21.81 11.82 13.46
CA ALA A 393 -23.02 11.21 14.01
C ALA A 393 -23.95 10.71 12.89
N ASP A 394 -24.07 11.46 11.80
CA ASP A 394 -24.83 11.03 10.62
C ASP A 394 -24.21 9.80 9.97
N VAL A 395 -22.88 9.76 9.82
CA VAL A 395 -22.17 8.59 9.30
C VAL A 395 -22.42 7.38 10.19
N LYS A 396 -22.26 7.53 11.51
CA LYS A 396 -22.49 6.43 12.47
C LYS A 396 -23.91 5.88 12.41
N ALA A 397 -24.92 6.74 12.26
CA ALA A 397 -26.32 6.32 12.19
C ALA A 397 -26.68 5.68 10.83
N ASN A 398 -26.22 6.28 9.74
CA ASN A 398 -26.69 5.93 8.39
C ASN A 398 -25.79 4.93 7.69
N LEU A 399 -24.49 4.92 7.98
CA LEU A 399 -23.48 4.09 7.33
C LEU A 399 -22.62 3.33 8.37
N PRO A 400 -23.19 2.34 9.10
CA PRO A 400 -22.48 1.60 10.13
C PRO A 400 -21.29 0.81 9.56
N LYS A 401 -20.34 0.47 10.43
CA LYS A 401 -19.07 -0.16 10.03
C LYS A 401 -19.24 -1.41 9.15
N GLU A 402 -20.21 -2.27 9.45
CA GLU A 402 -20.49 -3.47 8.65
C GLU A 402 -20.97 -3.12 7.24
N MET A 403 -21.79 -2.07 7.10
CA MET A 403 -22.24 -1.58 5.80
C MET A 403 -21.08 -1.02 4.99
N GLN A 404 -20.18 -0.28 5.64
CA GLN A 404 -19.00 0.27 4.97
C GLN A 404 -18.09 -0.83 4.42
N GLU A 405 -17.87 -1.88 5.20
CA GLU A 405 -17.03 -3.01 4.82
C GLU A 405 -17.60 -3.83 3.65
N GLU A 406 -18.92 -4.06 3.66
CA GLU A 406 -19.65 -4.75 2.58
C GLU A 406 -19.63 -3.92 1.29
N MET A 407 -19.93 -2.62 1.38
CA MET A 407 -19.89 -1.70 0.23
C MET A 407 -18.48 -1.60 -0.34
N ALA A 408 -17.47 -1.41 0.51
CA ALA A 408 -16.09 -1.34 0.09
C ALA A 408 -15.63 -2.63 -0.58
N MET A 409 -15.99 -3.80 -0.06
CA MET A 409 -15.69 -5.10 -0.69
C MET A 409 -16.28 -5.19 -2.09
N ALA A 410 -17.58 -4.91 -2.25
CA ALA A 410 -18.25 -4.99 -3.54
C ALA A 410 -17.63 -4.04 -4.58
N MET A 411 -17.37 -2.79 -4.18
CA MET A 411 -16.80 -1.78 -5.08
C MET A 411 -15.33 -2.07 -5.41
N VAL A 412 -14.53 -2.52 -4.45
CA VAL A 412 -13.14 -2.94 -4.70
C VAL A 412 -13.10 -4.13 -5.64
N GLU A 413 -13.96 -5.14 -5.49
CA GLU A 413 -14.01 -6.27 -6.42
C GLU A 413 -14.36 -5.84 -7.84
N LYS A 414 -15.33 -4.94 -7.99
CA LYS A 414 -15.72 -4.37 -9.29
C LYS A 414 -14.56 -3.59 -9.91
N TYR A 415 -13.99 -2.66 -9.16
CA TYR A 415 -12.93 -1.79 -9.66
C TYR A 415 -11.62 -2.51 -9.90
N ASN A 416 -11.29 -3.54 -9.11
CA ASN A 416 -10.14 -4.40 -9.42
C ASN A 416 -10.35 -5.10 -10.76
N LYS A 417 -11.54 -5.67 -11.02
CA LYS A 417 -11.83 -6.31 -12.32
C LYS A 417 -11.72 -5.32 -13.49
N ALA A 418 -12.28 -4.11 -13.34
CA ALA A 418 -12.25 -3.07 -14.38
C ALA A 418 -10.84 -2.47 -14.58
N GLY A 419 -10.08 -2.33 -13.49
CA GLY A 419 -8.75 -1.72 -13.47
C GLY A 419 -7.62 -2.65 -13.89
N GLY A 420 -7.90 -3.93 -14.18
CA GLY A 420 -6.87 -4.92 -14.44
C GLY A 420 -6.09 -5.28 -13.17
N ASP A 421 -6.79 -5.36 -12.05
CA ASP A 421 -6.29 -5.79 -10.74
C ASP A 421 -5.26 -4.84 -10.07
N SER A 422 -5.19 -3.58 -10.49
CA SER A 422 -4.37 -2.55 -9.84
C SER A 422 -5.09 -1.93 -8.65
N ALA A 423 -4.50 -2.06 -7.46
CA ALA A 423 -4.98 -1.40 -6.26
C ALA A 423 -4.90 0.13 -6.39
N GLY A 424 -3.89 0.63 -7.09
CA GLY A 424 -3.70 2.03 -7.46
C GLY A 424 -4.90 2.60 -8.21
N LYS A 425 -5.32 1.95 -9.29
CA LYS A 425 -6.51 2.37 -10.07
C LYS A 425 -7.78 2.28 -9.25
N THR A 426 -7.92 1.25 -8.41
CA THR A 426 -9.08 1.10 -7.52
C THR A 426 -9.13 2.22 -6.48
N ALA A 427 -8.01 2.56 -5.83
CA ALA A 427 -7.95 3.69 -4.90
C ALA A 427 -8.24 5.01 -5.61
N LEU A 428 -7.70 5.22 -6.81
CA LEU A 428 -8.02 6.40 -7.62
C LEU A 428 -9.50 6.46 -8.00
N ALA A 429 -10.15 5.31 -8.22
CA ALA A 429 -11.58 5.25 -8.54
C ALA A 429 -12.45 5.67 -7.37
N PHE A 430 -12.09 5.25 -6.16
CA PHE A 430 -12.71 5.76 -4.93
C PHE A 430 -12.49 7.27 -4.80
N HIS A 431 -11.25 7.73 -4.98
CA HIS A 431 -10.91 9.14 -4.91
C HIS A 431 -11.69 9.98 -5.94
N LEU A 432 -11.75 9.58 -7.20
CA LEU A 432 -12.39 10.38 -8.26
C LEU A 432 -13.90 10.16 -8.35
N GLY A 433 -14.46 9.14 -7.69
CA GLY A 433 -15.87 8.81 -7.78
C GLY A 433 -16.29 8.28 -9.15
N LYS A 434 -15.37 7.60 -9.85
CA LYS A 434 -15.62 7.03 -11.18
C LYS A 434 -14.89 5.70 -11.32
N GLY A 435 -15.47 4.75 -12.06
CA GLY A 435 -14.86 3.44 -12.29
C GLY A 435 -13.53 3.55 -13.06
N PRO A 436 -12.59 2.61 -12.89
CA PRO A 436 -11.32 2.62 -13.64
C PRO A 436 -11.47 2.58 -15.17
N ASP A 437 -12.56 2.01 -15.66
CA ASP A 437 -12.98 1.96 -17.06
C ASP A 437 -13.47 3.33 -17.58
N GLN A 438 -13.77 4.26 -16.69
CA GLN A 438 -14.22 5.63 -16.99
C GLN A 438 -13.08 6.66 -16.88
N PHE A 439 -11.86 6.23 -16.59
CA PHE A 439 -10.72 7.14 -16.54
C PHE A 439 -10.39 7.68 -17.94
N THR A 440 -10.31 9.01 -18.04
CA THR A 440 -9.87 9.69 -19.26
C THR A 440 -8.36 9.68 -19.37
N GLN A 441 -7.83 9.98 -20.56
CA GLN A 441 -6.39 10.15 -20.72
C GLN A 441 -5.84 11.26 -19.82
N THR A 442 -6.60 12.33 -19.61
CA THR A 442 -6.24 13.42 -18.70
C THR A 442 -6.02 12.89 -17.28
N ASP A 443 -6.96 12.08 -16.77
CA ASP A 443 -6.87 11.49 -15.43
C ASP A 443 -5.62 10.64 -15.25
N LEU A 444 -5.29 9.82 -16.26
CA LEU A 444 -4.15 8.90 -16.23
C LEU A 444 -2.81 9.62 -16.47
N SER A 445 -2.83 10.75 -17.16
CA SER A 445 -1.64 11.57 -17.45
C SER A 445 -1.33 12.56 -16.33
N ASP A 446 -2.29 12.86 -15.46
CA ASP A 446 -2.09 13.73 -14.31
C ASP A 446 -1.01 13.17 -13.36
N LYS A 447 -0.04 14.01 -13.02
CA LYS A 447 1.12 13.59 -12.21
C LYS A 447 0.70 13.21 -10.79
N GLY A 448 -0.28 13.91 -10.22
CA GLY A 448 -0.82 13.63 -8.90
C GLY A 448 -1.50 12.28 -8.85
N ASN A 449 -2.37 12.01 -9.80
CA ASN A 449 -3.06 10.73 -9.94
C ASN A 449 -2.09 9.57 -10.16
N GLN A 450 -1.04 9.75 -10.98
CA GLN A 450 0.00 8.73 -11.15
C GLN A 450 0.73 8.42 -9.84
N GLU A 451 1.06 9.45 -9.07
CA GLU A 451 1.70 9.28 -7.78
C GLU A 451 0.76 8.63 -6.76
N TYR A 452 -0.51 9.02 -6.76
CA TYR A 452 -1.56 8.45 -5.91
C TYR A 452 -1.75 6.96 -6.20
N MET A 453 -1.85 6.58 -7.48
CA MET A 453 -1.95 5.18 -7.88
C MET A 453 -0.73 4.37 -7.44
N ARG A 454 0.49 4.88 -7.67
CA ARG A 454 1.72 4.19 -7.26
C ARG A 454 1.80 4.03 -5.74
N ALA A 455 1.36 5.04 -4.99
CA ALA A 455 1.30 4.98 -3.53
C ALA A 455 0.32 3.90 -3.06
N ALA A 456 -0.88 3.82 -3.64
CA ALA A 456 -1.84 2.77 -3.33
C ALA A 456 -1.33 1.37 -3.69
N ASP A 457 -0.68 1.19 -4.85
CA ASP A 457 -0.10 -0.09 -5.22
C ASP A 457 0.95 -0.55 -4.19
N ARG A 458 1.76 0.37 -3.66
CA ARG A 458 2.74 0.10 -2.59
C ARG A 458 2.07 -0.25 -1.26
N LEU A 459 0.99 0.46 -0.89
CA LEU A 459 0.21 0.11 0.31
C LEU A 459 -0.42 -1.28 0.20
N ALA A 460 -0.89 -1.68 -0.99
CA ALA A 460 -1.41 -3.03 -1.20
C ALA A 460 -0.32 -4.09 -1.03
N GLN A 461 0.89 -3.83 -1.56
CA GLN A 461 2.05 -4.72 -1.37
C GLN A 461 2.45 -4.83 0.12
N LEU A 462 2.48 -3.70 0.84
CA LEU A 462 2.70 -3.68 2.29
C LEU A 462 1.63 -4.45 3.06
N SER A 463 0.37 -4.36 2.62
CA SER A 463 -0.73 -5.10 3.23
C SER A 463 -0.54 -6.60 3.03
N GLY A 464 -0.21 -7.04 1.81
CA GLY A 464 0.03 -8.46 1.55
C GLY A 464 1.22 -9.00 2.35
N ALA A 465 2.30 -8.22 2.46
CA ALA A 465 3.48 -8.61 3.21
C ALA A 465 3.19 -8.81 4.71
N ARG A 466 2.28 -8.02 5.30
CA ARG A 466 1.99 -8.10 6.74
C ARG A 466 1.21 -9.35 7.16
N HIS A 467 0.52 -10.03 6.23
CA HIS A 467 -0.27 -11.23 6.55
C HIS A 467 0.58 -12.38 7.13
N GLY A 468 1.89 -12.40 6.83
CA GLY A 468 2.83 -13.39 7.34
C GLY A 468 3.73 -12.93 8.49
N MET A 469 3.59 -11.69 8.98
CA MET A 469 4.51 -11.12 9.98
C MET A 469 4.11 -11.52 11.41
N GLY A 470 5.04 -12.05 12.19
CA GLY A 470 4.98 -12.17 13.65
C GLY A 470 5.19 -10.84 14.38
N GLU A 471 4.93 -10.81 15.69
CA GLU A 471 4.98 -9.57 16.51
C GLU A 471 6.36 -8.88 16.48
N ASN A 472 7.43 -9.67 16.39
CA ASN A 472 8.82 -9.19 16.37
C ASN A 472 9.43 -9.12 14.96
N ASP A 473 8.61 -9.35 13.93
CA ASP A 473 9.09 -9.34 12.56
C ASP A 473 9.26 -7.91 12.04
N ARG A 474 10.27 -7.74 11.21
CA ARG A 474 10.53 -6.53 10.45
C ARG A 474 10.41 -6.82 8.97
N LEU A 475 10.20 -5.77 8.19
CA LEU A 475 10.03 -5.77 6.76
C LEU A 475 11.15 -4.95 6.12
N ASP A 476 12.15 -5.65 5.60
CA ASP A 476 13.28 -5.08 4.89
C ASP A 476 12.93 -4.88 3.42
N TYR A 477 12.76 -3.65 2.96
CA TYR A 477 12.44 -3.38 1.56
C TYR A 477 13.68 -3.02 0.76
N LYS A 478 13.67 -3.44 -0.51
CA LYS A 478 14.61 -2.95 -1.52
C LYS A 478 13.88 -2.75 -2.84
N VAL A 479 13.74 -1.50 -3.25
CA VAL A 479 13.14 -1.15 -4.53
C VAL A 479 14.26 -1.10 -5.57
N SER A 480 14.08 -1.79 -6.70
CA SER A 480 15.06 -1.78 -7.79
C SER A 480 15.26 -0.38 -8.39
N LEU A 481 16.44 -0.11 -8.95
CA LEU A 481 16.82 1.21 -9.51
C LEU A 481 15.91 1.73 -10.64
N ASP A 482 15.16 0.85 -11.33
CA ASP A 482 14.20 1.22 -12.37
C ASP A 482 12.73 1.08 -11.91
N GLY A 483 12.51 0.79 -10.63
CA GLY A 483 11.17 0.73 -10.02
C GLY A 483 10.34 -0.49 -10.41
N THR A 484 10.91 -1.44 -11.15
CA THR A 484 10.23 -2.68 -11.56
C THR A 484 10.77 -3.87 -10.79
N SER A 485 9.89 -4.74 -10.29
CA SER A 485 10.28 -5.99 -9.64
C SER A 485 11.18 -6.80 -10.62
N MET A 486 12.25 -7.45 -10.14
CA MET A 486 13.05 -8.38 -10.95
C MET A 486 12.15 -9.41 -11.64
N ASP A 487 11.11 -9.89 -10.95
CA ASP A 487 10.09 -10.75 -11.57
C ASP A 487 9.42 -10.09 -12.77
N ALA A 488 9.02 -8.82 -12.65
CA ALA A 488 8.47 -8.05 -13.76
C ALA A 488 9.49 -7.82 -14.87
N LYS A 489 10.79 -7.65 -14.56
CA LYS A 489 11.84 -7.56 -15.59
C LYS A 489 12.02 -8.88 -16.32
N ILE A 490 12.05 -9.99 -15.59
CA ILE A 490 12.17 -11.34 -16.13
C ILE A 490 10.98 -11.61 -17.06
N VAL A 491 9.76 -11.37 -16.58
CA VAL A 491 8.53 -11.51 -17.36
C VAL A 491 8.57 -10.59 -18.58
N ASN A 492 8.75 -9.27 -18.41
CA ASN A 492 8.76 -8.32 -19.53
C ASN A 492 9.84 -8.64 -20.56
N ARG A 493 11.03 -9.07 -20.13
CA ARG A 493 12.11 -9.49 -21.04
C ARG A 493 11.72 -10.75 -21.78
N ALA A 494 11.18 -11.77 -21.12
CA ALA A 494 10.72 -13.00 -21.74
C ALA A 494 9.62 -12.73 -22.78
N PHE A 495 8.60 -11.94 -22.43
CA PHE A 495 7.51 -11.60 -23.33
C PHE A 495 7.94 -10.69 -24.48
N SER A 496 8.79 -9.68 -24.24
CA SER A 496 9.32 -8.81 -25.30
C SER A 496 10.23 -9.58 -26.25
N HIS A 497 11.04 -10.50 -25.73
CA HIS A 497 11.91 -11.35 -26.52
C HIS A 497 11.09 -12.33 -27.39
N ALA A 498 10.14 -13.05 -26.79
CA ALA A 498 9.26 -13.98 -27.49
C ALA A 498 8.42 -13.28 -28.58
N ASN A 499 7.92 -12.06 -28.32
CA ASN A 499 7.21 -11.26 -29.32
C ASN A 499 8.11 -10.83 -30.50
N ARG A 500 9.40 -10.57 -30.25
CA ARG A 500 10.36 -10.20 -31.30
C ARG A 500 10.78 -11.40 -32.14
N VAL A 501 10.90 -12.58 -31.52
CA VAL A 501 11.32 -13.81 -32.20
C VAL A 501 10.16 -14.36 -33.04
N GLY A 502 9.01 -14.65 -32.42
CA GLY A 502 7.81 -15.10 -33.12
C GLY A 502 7.98 -16.40 -33.92
N THR A 503 8.94 -17.25 -33.55
CA THR A 503 9.23 -18.52 -34.25
C THR A 503 8.68 -19.72 -33.47
N GLN A 504 8.67 -20.90 -34.11
CA GLN A 504 8.33 -22.17 -33.48
C GLN A 504 9.54 -23.12 -33.52
N GLY A 505 9.75 -23.88 -32.45
CA GLY A 505 10.76 -24.93 -32.34
C GLY A 505 12.05 -24.53 -31.62
N TRP A 506 12.12 -23.32 -31.05
CA TRP A 506 13.31 -22.76 -30.40
C TRP A 506 13.06 -22.41 -28.91
N CYS A 507 11.96 -22.90 -28.34
CA CYS A 507 11.50 -22.57 -26.97
C CYS A 507 12.62 -22.57 -25.92
N ALA A 508 13.48 -23.59 -25.87
CA ALA A 508 14.56 -23.66 -24.88
C ALA A 508 15.68 -22.65 -25.12
N ARG A 509 16.06 -22.41 -26.38
CA ARG A 509 17.07 -21.41 -26.74
C ARG A 509 16.60 -20.01 -26.37
N GLU A 510 15.40 -19.63 -26.80
CA GLU A 510 14.88 -18.27 -26.58
C GLU A 510 14.56 -18.03 -25.09
N PHE A 511 14.08 -19.05 -24.38
CA PHE A 511 13.95 -18.99 -22.93
C PHE A 511 15.31 -18.74 -22.26
N GLN A 512 16.35 -19.50 -22.60
CA GLN A 512 17.69 -19.32 -22.02
C GLN A 512 18.25 -17.91 -22.31
N ILE A 513 18.03 -17.35 -23.50
CA ILE A 513 18.44 -15.97 -23.85
C ILE A 513 17.69 -14.93 -23.00
N ALA A 514 16.39 -15.13 -22.79
CA ALA A 514 15.59 -14.26 -21.94
C ALA A 514 16.07 -14.29 -20.48
N TRP A 515 16.57 -15.43 -19.99
CA TRP A 515 16.96 -15.63 -18.60
C TRP A 515 18.47 -15.54 -18.33
N ALA A 516 19.32 -15.44 -19.36
CA ALA A 516 20.78 -15.55 -19.23
C ALA A 516 21.43 -14.61 -18.19
N ASN A 517 20.87 -13.42 -17.99
CA ASN A 517 21.42 -12.45 -17.03
C ASN A 517 20.96 -12.69 -15.59
N ILE A 518 19.87 -13.45 -15.40
CA ILE A 518 19.27 -13.74 -14.10
C ILE A 518 19.72 -15.12 -13.61
N ALA A 519 19.65 -16.11 -14.49
CA ALA A 519 19.97 -17.51 -14.22
C ALA A 519 20.96 -18.03 -15.29
N PRO A 520 22.22 -17.54 -15.28
CA PRO A 520 23.23 -17.95 -16.25
C PRO A 520 23.51 -19.46 -16.23
N GLU A 521 23.25 -20.13 -15.10
CA GLU A 521 23.36 -21.58 -14.95
C GLU A 521 22.38 -22.38 -15.83
N LEU A 522 21.34 -21.75 -16.34
CA LEU A 522 20.40 -22.37 -17.28
C LEU A 522 20.91 -22.35 -18.72
N VAL A 523 21.88 -21.50 -19.05
CA VAL A 523 22.39 -21.34 -20.42
C VAL A 523 23.21 -22.56 -20.83
N GLY A 524 22.88 -23.16 -21.97
CA GLY A 524 23.53 -24.35 -22.47
C GLY A 524 23.00 -25.66 -21.87
N SER A 525 21.92 -25.60 -21.07
CA SER A 525 21.31 -26.78 -20.47
C SER A 525 20.50 -27.64 -21.45
N GLY A 526 20.33 -27.21 -22.69
CA GLY A 526 19.75 -27.98 -23.80
C GLY A 526 18.25 -27.82 -23.98
N ASP A 527 17.52 -28.90 -24.25
CA ASP A 527 16.08 -28.87 -24.59
C ASP A 527 15.14 -28.72 -23.37
N GLY A 528 13.83 -28.64 -23.61
CA GLY A 528 12.84 -28.44 -22.54
C GLY A 528 12.81 -29.54 -21.46
N VAL A 529 13.26 -30.77 -21.74
CA VAL A 529 13.37 -31.84 -20.75
C VAL A 529 14.64 -31.67 -19.91
N GLN A 530 15.74 -31.26 -20.54
CA GLN A 530 17.00 -31.00 -19.85
C GLN A 530 16.90 -29.75 -18.96
N MET A 531 16.11 -28.75 -19.37
CA MET A 531 15.77 -27.58 -18.55
C MET A 531 15.12 -27.96 -17.21
N THR A 532 14.30 -29.02 -17.13
CA THR A 532 13.74 -29.48 -15.85
C THR A 532 14.84 -29.83 -14.85
N ARG A 533 15.90 -30.52 -15.31
CA ARG A 533 17.04 -30.88 -14.46
C ARG A 533 17.88 -29.66 -14.09
N ALA A 534 17.99 -28.69 -15.00
CA ALA A 534 18.69 -27.43 -14.73
C ALA A 534 17.98 -26.63 -13.64
N PHE A 535 16.65 -26.49 -13.71
CA PHE A 535 15.88 -25.84 -12.64
C PHE A 535 15.99 -26.55 -11.30
N GLN A 536 15.95 -27.88 -11.28
CA GLN A 536 16.10 -28.66 -10.04
C GLN A 536 17.49 -28.55 -9.39
N ARG A 537 18.51 -28.13 -10.15
CA ARG A 537 19.87 -27.92 -9.65
C ARG A 537 20.17 -26.46 -9.32
N SER A 538 19.33 -25.53 -9.78
CA SER A 538 19.49 -24.11 -9.46
C SER A 538 18.96 -23.84 -8.06
N ASP A 539 19.70 -23.04 -7.29
CA ASP A 539 19.31 -22.53 -5.99
C ASP A 539 18.31 -21.35 -6.10
N LYS A 540 18.07 -20.85 -7.32
CA LYS A 540 17.16 -19.72 -7.60
C LYS A 540 15.75 -20.14 -8.00
N PHE A 541 15.47 -21.44 -8.04
CA PHE A 541 14.16 -21.95 -8.43
C PHE A 541 13.66 -22.99 -7.46
N GLN A 542 12.42 -22.79 -7.02
CA GLN A 542 11.69 -23.80 -6.25
C GLN A 542 10.66 -24.47 -7.14
N GLN A 543 10.75 -25.80 -7.22
CA GLN A 543 9.69 -26.58 -7.86
C GLN A 543 8.43 -26.55 -6.99
N VAL A 544 7.28 -26.23 -7.60
CA VAL A 544 5.99 -26.12 -6.92
C VAL A 544 4.90 -26.86 -7.69
N ASP A 545 3.74 -27.06 -7.05
CA ASP A 545 2.55 -27.54 -7.74
C ASP A 545 1.88 -26.43 -8.58
N TRP A 546 0.91 -26.82 -9.40
CA TRP A 546 0.22 -25.89 -10.29
C TRP A 546 -0.56 -24.80 -9.54
N GLN A 547 -1.15 -25.13 -8.39
CA GLN A 547 -1.94 -24.16 -7.62
C GLN A 547 -1.02 -23.06 -7.08
N THR A 548 0.08 -23.44 -6.47
CA THR A 548 1.12 -22.56 -5.95
C THR A 548 1.73 -21.72 -7.09
N ALA A 549 1.96 -22.31 -8.25
CA ALA A 549 2.42 -21.57 -9.43
C ALA A 549 1.40 -20.51 -9.90
N GLN A 550 0.09 -20.82 -9.87
CA GLN A 550 -0.95 -19.85 -10.19
C GLN A 550 -1.00 -18.70 -9.18
N GLU A 551 -0.86 -18.99 -7.90
CA GLU A 551 -0.80 -17.99 -6.83
C GLU A 551 0.44 -17.11 -6.98
N ALA A 552 1.61 -17.70 -7.25
CA ALA A 552 2.84 -16.98 -7.53
C ALA A 552 2.71 -16.03 -8.73
N MET A 553 2.14 -16.49 -9.85
CA MET A 553 1.87 -15.63 -11.01
C MET A 553 0.88 -14.50 -10.71
N ARG A 554 -0.13 -14.74 -9.86
CA ARG A 554 -1.07 -13.69 -9.41
C ARG A 554 -0.38 -12.66 -8.52
N GLY A 555 0.60 -13.09 -7.74
CA GLY A 555 1.51 -12.23 -6.96
C GLY A 555 2.59 -11.55 -7.79
N GLY A 556 2.58 -11.72 -9.12
CA GLY A 556 3.53 -11.08 -10.03
C GLY A 556 4.92 -11.73 -10.06
N LYS A 557 5.08 -12.94 -9.51
CA LYS A 557 6.35 -13.69 -9.53
C LYS A 557 6.64 -14.25 -10.93
N ALA A 558 7.93 -14.37 -11.26
CA ALA A 558 8.35 -15.06 -12.46
C ALA A 558 8.24 -16.58 -12.25
N VAL A 559 7.41 -17.22 -13.07
CA VAL A 559 7.20 -18.66 -13.04
C VAL A 559 7.72 -19.26 -14.34
N ALA A 560 8.45 -20.35 -14.26
CA ALA A 560 8.81 -21.17 -15.41
C ALA A 560 8.00 -22.47 -15.41
N VAL A 561 7.68 -22.97 -16.60
CA VAL A 561 7.11 -24.31 -16.79
C VAL A 561 8.00 -25.11 -17.71
N THR A 562 8.20 -26.38 -17.40
CA THR A 562 8.76 -27.36 -18.32
C THR A 562 7.74 -28.47 -18.58
N ARG A 563 7.62 -28.87 -19.84
CA ARG A 563 6.74 -29.93 -20.31
C ARG A 563 7.52 -30.91 -21.18
N THR A 564 7.23 -32.19 -21.03
CA THR A 564 7.63 -33.20 -22.02
C THR A 564 6.56 -33.26 -23.12
N TRP A 565 6.96 -33.26 -24.39
CA TRP A 565 6.00 -33.45 -25.47
C TRP A 565 5.32 -34.82 -25.35
N ASP A 566 4.06 -34.88 -25.77
CA ASP A 566 3.40 -36.17 -25.92
C ASP A 566 4.14 -37.00 -26.99
N PRO A 567 4.30 -38.33 -26.80
CA PRO A 567 4.97 -39.20 -27.78
C PRO A 567 4.42 -39.10 -29.20
N SER A 568 3.17 -38.66 -29.36
CA SER A 568 2.52 -38.44 -30.66
C SER A 568 3.01 -37.20 -31.42
N VAL A 569 3.76 -36.30 -30.78
CA VAL A 569 4.18 -35.00 -31.35
C VAL A 569 5.69 -34.94 -31.64
N GLY A 570 6.46 -35.99 -31.32
CA GLY A 570 7.89 -36.07 -31.62
C GLY A 570 8.69 -37.02 -30.73
N ASN A 571 10.02 -37.01 -30.87
CA ASN A 571 10.93 -37.84 -30.09
C ASN A 571 10.96 -37.42 -28.61
N THR A 572 10.44 -38.28 -27.73
CA THR A 572 10.37 -38.06 -26.27
C THR A 572 11.73 -38.01 -25.57
N ALA A 573 12.81 -38.43 -26.25
CA ALA A 573 14.16 -38.41 -25.71
C ALA A 573 14.91 -37.09 -25.94
N THR A 574 14.41 -36.22 -26.84
CA THR A 574 15.07 -34.94 -27.24
C THR A 574 14.07 -33.80 -27.48
N GLY A 575 12.92 -33.85 -26.80
CA GLY A 575 11.84 -32.90 -27.00
C GLY A 575 11.15 -32.54 -25.69
N GLY A 576 11.16 -31.25 -25.37
CA GLY A 576 10.30 -30.66 -24.35
C GLY A 576 9.91 -29.24 -24.73
N HIS A 577 9.02 -28.65 -23.95
CA HIS A 577 8.66 -27.23 -24.01
C HIS A 577 9.08 -26.56 -22.71
N VAL A 578 9.62 -25.35 -22.81
CA VAL A 578 9.90 -24.50 -21.65
C VAL A 578 9.41 -23.10 -21.92
N ALA A 579 8.78 -22.49 -20.92
CA ALA A 579 8.23 -21.14 -21.06
C ALA A 579 8.23 -20.40 -19.72
N THR A 580 8.30 -19.08 -19.80
CA THR A 580 7.93 -18.17 -18.70
C THR A 580 6.43 -17.99 -18.71
N LEU A 581 5.82 -18.13 -17.54
CA LEU A 581 4.40 -17.93 -17.31
C LEU A 581 4.16 -16.63 -16.54
N ALA A 582 3.11 -15.91 -16.93
CA ALA A 582 2.61 -14.75 -16.22
C ALA A 582 1.09 -14.72 -16.25
N MET A 583 0.48 -14.01 -15.30
CA MET A 583 -0.95 -13.74 -15.34
C MET A 583 -1.19 -12.33 -15.87
N GLN A 584 -1.98 -12.21 -16.95
CA GLN A 584 -2.37 -10.91 -17.50
C GLN A 584 -3.87 -10.93 -17.79
N ASN A 585 -4.60 -9.97 -17.22
CA ASN A 585 -6.05 -9.83 -17.40
C ASN A 585 -6.83 -11.14 -17.09
N GLY A 586 -6.44 -11.84 -16.02
CA GLY A 586 -7.05 -13.12 -15.62
C GLY A 586 -6.74 -14.30 -16.54
N ARG A 587 -5.81 -14.16 -17.48
CA ARG A 587 -5.40 -15.19 -18.44
C ARG A 587 -3.94 -15.56 -18.24
N VAL A 588 -3.63 -16.83 -18.43
CA VAL A 588 -2.24 -17.31 -18.37
C VAL A 588 -1.60 -16.93 -19.70
N MET A 589 -0.55 -16.14 -19.61
CA MET A 589 0.34 -15.81 -20.71
C MET A 589 1.56 -16.72 -20.62
N GLU A 590 2.01 -17.23 -21.76
CA GLU A 590 3.17 -18.13 -21.89
C GLU A 590 4.13 -17.52 -22.89
N ALA A 591 5.38 -17.28 -22.48
CA ALA A 591 6.45 -16.73 -23.32
C ALA A 591 7.59 -17.74 -23.44
N SER A 592 7.91 -18.12 -24.67
CA SER A 592 9.02 -19.01 -25.00
C SER A 592 9.76 -18.47 -26.23
N ASP A 593 9.62 -19.12 -27.39
CA ASP A 593 10.00 -18.61 -28.71
C ASP A 593 8.90 -17.76 -29.38
N HIS A 594 7.69 -17.80 -28.82
CA HIS A 594 6.55 -16.96 -29.15
C HIS A 594 5.66 -16.74 -27.91
N VAL A 595 4.72 -15.80 -28.00
CA VAL A 595 3.75 -15.52 -26.94
C VAL A 595 2.44 -16.22 -27.23
N THR A 596 1.92 -16.95 -26.24
CA THR A 596 0.59 -17.58 -26.31
C THR A 596 -0.25 -17.25 -25.07
N GLN A 597 -1.57 -17.28 -25.25
CA GLN A 597 -2.53 -16.91 -24.22
C GLN A 597 -3.56 -18.01 -24.02
N PHE A 598 -3.82 -18.36 -22.76
CA PHE A 598 -4.75 -19.42 -22.37
C PHE A 598 -5.73 -18.96 -21.29
N SER A 599 -6.92 -19.56 -21.30
CA SER A 599 -7.82 -19.50 -20.15
C SER A 599 -7.20 -20.24 -18.96
N LYS A 600 -7.37 -19.72 -17.74
CA LYS A 600 -6.80 -20.32 -16.51
C LYS A 600 -7.23 -21.79 -16.29
N ASN A 601 -8.38 -22.17 -16.86
CA ASN A 601 -9.00 -23.50 -16.73
C ASN A 601 -8.97 -24.30 -18.05
N ASN A 602 -8.15 -23.93 -19.03
CA ASN A 602 -8.16 -24.53 -20.38
C ASN A 602 -7.78 -26.03 -20.41
N GLY A 603 -7.19 -26.57 -19.34
CA GLY A 603 -6.71 -27.96 -19.33
C GLY A 603 -5.39 -28.17 -20.11
N ARG A 604 -4.81 -27.11 -20.69
CA ARG A 604 -3.48 -27.12 -21.32
C ARG A 604 -2.41 -27.65 -20.39
N TYR A 605 -2.44 -27.23 -19.12
CA TYR A 605 -1.46 -27.67 -18.13
C TYR A 605 -1.94 -28.93 -17.44
N GLN A 606 -1.12 -29.99 -17.51
CA GLN A 606 -1.41 -31.28 -16.88
C GLN A 606 -0.57 -31.36 -15.60
N PRO A 607 -1.12 -31.14 -14.39
CA PRO A 607 -0.34 -31.02 -13.15
C PRO A 607 0.50 -32.28 -12.81
N ASN A 608 0.11 -33.43 -13.35
CA ASN A 608 0.83 -34.70 -13.20
C ASN A 608 2.00 -34.87 -14.19
N LYS A 609 2.08 -34.07 -15.26
CA LYS A 609 3.13 -34.15 -16.30
C LYS A 609 4.01 -32.91 -16.36
N ASP A 610 3.41 -31.73 -16.25
CA ASP A 610 4.11 -30.45 -16.30
C ASP A 610 4.77 -30.17 -14.95
N LYS A 611 5.95 -29.53 -14.97
CA LYS A 611 6.68 -29.09 -13.78
C LYS A 611 6.75 -27.57 -13.76
N PHE A 612 6.43 -26.98 -12.60
CA PHE A 612 6.41 -25.55 -12.39
C PHE A 612 7.51 -25.15 -11.43
N PHE A 613 8.15 -24.03 -11.73
CA PHE A 613 9.27 -23.50 -10.96
C PHE A 613 9.03 -22.02 -10.70
N VAL A 614 8.97 -21.63 -9.43
CA VAL A 614 8.90 -20.23 -9.02
C VAL A 614 10.32 -19.72 -8.85
N TYR A 615 10.63 -18.56 -9.42
CA TYR A 615 11.90 -17.89 -9.18
C TYR A 615 11.97 -17.36 -7.74
N THR A 616 13.08 -17.65 -7.05
CA THR A 616 13.30 -17.39 -5.62
C THR A 616 14.56 -16.60 -5.34
N GLY A 617 15.32 -16.24 -6.38
CA GLY A 617 16.59 -15.51 -6.28
C GLY A 617 16.42 -14.02 -6.42
#